data_AF-A0A6G0TXC5-F1
#
_entry.id   AF-A0A6G0TXC5-F1
#
_cell.length_a   1.000
_cell.length_b   1.000
_cell.length_c   1.000
_cell.angle_alpha   90.00
_cell.angle_beta   90.00
_cell.angle_gamma   90.00
#
_symmetry.space_group_name_H-M   'P 1'
#
loop_
_entity.id
_entity.type
_entity.pdbx_description
1 polymer ?
#
loop_
_entity_poly.entity_id
_entity_poly.type
_entity_poly.pdbx_seq_one_letter_code
_entity_poly.pdbx_strand_id
1 'polypeptide(L)'
;MYGQYTKELGDYVKGRQQNIPAPAIHGSTNEEFSKYGGKISSTLEVVWRHSFAKLSEDWVFLTLLGLVMAVLSFAMDYGIDFTNEGRIWLFKDMTFNQYLQYIAWVLLPVSLITFAAGFVHLVAPQSIGSGIPEMKTILRGVALKEFLTLRTLIAKVVGVTATLGSGLPLGKEGPFVHIASITATLLTKVITSFKGIYENESRNTEMLAAACAVGVASCFGAPIGGVLFSIEVTTVYFAVRNYWRGFFSAVCSATVFRLLAVWFNKAETVKAFFPTHFTMEYPFDPQELTVFALLGVVCGIIGAGYVWAHRQYVLFMRQSKRMNSFLQKK
;
A
#
# COMPACT_ATOMS: atom_id res chain seq x y z
N MET A 1 12.06 37.37 -17.77
CA MET A 1 10.66 37.51 -17.30
C MET A 1 10.25 36.32 -16.40
N TYR A 2 10.98 36.01 -15.32
CA TYR A 2 10.75 34.78 -14.52
C TYR A 2 10.58 35.02 -13.00
N GLY A 3 10.35 36.28 -12.57
CA GLY A 3 10.36 36.65 -11.15
C GLY A 3 9.13 37.41 -10.64
N GLN A 4 8.24 37.89 -11.52
CA GLN A 4 7.06 38.68 -11.09
C GLN A 4 5.83 37.82 -10.75
N TYR A 5 5.67 36.65 -11.38
CA TYR A 5 4.51 35.78 -11.15
C TYR A 5 4.51 35.05 -9.79
N THR A 6 5.67 34.86 -9.13
CA THR A 6 5.74 34.12 -7.86
C THR A 6 5.24 34.93 -6.65
N LYS A 7 5.43 36.25 -6.66
CA LYS A 7 4.91 37.13 -5.59
C LYS A 7 3.40 37.31 -5.70
N GLU A 8 2.90 37.58 -6.90
CA GLU A 8 1.45 37.74 -7.12
C GLU A 8 0.67 36.46 -6.82
N LEU A 9 1.22 35.27 -7.14
CA LEU A 9 0.60 34.00 -6.74
C LEU A 9 0.61 33.81 -5.22
N GLY A 10 1.70 34.20 -4.55
CA GLY A 10 1.82 34.11 -3.09
C GLY A 10 0.82 35.00 -2.36
N ASP A 11 0.61 36.22 -2.85
CA ASP A 11 -0.35 37.16 -2.28
C ASP A 11 -1.80 36.77 -2.63
N TYR A 12 -2.04 36.20 -3.83
CA TYR A 12 -3.33 35.60 -4.20
C TYR A 12 -3.71 34.40 -3.31
N VAL A 13 -2.75 33.53 -2.99
CA VAL A 13 -2.96 32.38 -2.09
C VAL A 13 -3.24 32.86 -0.66
N LYS A 14 -2.50 33.86 -0.15
CA LYS A 14 -2.74 34.46 1.17
C LYS A 14 -4.13 35.09 1.28
N GLY A 15 -4.58 35.81 0.26
CA GLY A 15 -5.92 36.41 0.20
C GLY A 15 -7.05 35.38 0.16
N ARG A 16 -6.80 34.20 -0.42
CA ARG A 16 -7.78 33.10 -0.46
C ARG A 16 -7.81 32.29 0.84
N GLN A 17 -6.67 32.12 1.52
CA GLN A 17 -6.57 31.42 2.80
C GLN A 17 -7.34 32.12 3.93
N GLN A 18 -7.48 33.44 3.88
CA GLN A 18 -8.28 34.19 4.85
C GLN A 18 -9.80 34.09 4.63
N ASN A 19 -10.24 33.68 3.43
CA ASN A 19 -11.65 33.67 3.02
C ASN A 19 -12.23 32.27 2.78
N ILE A 20 -11.49 31.20 3.08
CA ILE A 20 -12.02 29.84 3.05
C ILE A 20 -12.59 29.54 4.44
N PRO A 21 -13.93 29.43 4.62
CA PRO A 21 -14.45 28.80 5.81
C PRO A 21 -13.84 27.40 5.90
N ALA A 22 -13.29 27.05 7.07
CA ALA A 22 -12.69 25.75 7.31
C ALA A 22 -13.61 24.65 6.73
N PRO A 23 -13.11 23.77 5.85
CA PRO A 23 -13.96 22.73 5.30
C PRO A 23 -14.45 21.90 6.48
N ALA A 24 -15.78 21.84 6.65
CA ALA A 24 -16.43 20.99 7.62
C ALA A 24 -16.18 19.52 7.20
N ILE A 25 -15.02 19.00 7.56
CA ILE A 25 -14.65 17.61 7.33
C ILE A 25 -14.98 16.86 8.62
N HIS A 26 -15.86 15.85 8.47
CA HIS A 26 -16.15 14.77 9.44
C HIS A 26 -17.07 15.11 10.63
N GLY A 27 -18.33 15.44 10.33
CA GLY A 27 -19.41 15.32 11.31
C GLY A 27 -20.01 13.90 11.43
N SER A 28 -20.07 13.13 10.34
CA SER A 28 -20.91 11.91 10.32
C SER A 28 -20.23 10.60 10.72
N THR A 29 -18.89 10.52 10.72
CA THR A 29 -18.17 9.27 11.01
C THR A 29 -17.75 9.14 12.48
N ASN A 30 -17.73 10.25 13.22
CA ASN A 30 -17.39 10.26 14.65
C ASN A 30 -18.49 9.63 15.52
N GLU A 31 -19.75 9.60 15.05
CA GLU A 31 -20.87 9.01 15.79
C GLU A 31 -20.80 7.47 15.88
N GLU A 32 -20.22 6.78 14.89
CA GLU A 32 -20.17 5.31 14.89
C GLU A 32 -19.18 4.74 15.93
N PHE A 33 -18.08 5.44 16.22
CA PHE A 33 -17.05 4.97 17.17
C PHE A 33 -17.28 5.46 18.61
N SER A 34 -18.01 6.56 18.81
CA SER A 34 -18.26 7.15 20.13
C SER A 34 -19.08 6.25 21.07
N LYS A 35 -19.99 5.43 20.52
CA LYS A 35 -20.97 4.68 21.32
C LYS A 35 -20.42 3.48 22.10
N TYR A 36 -19.22 2.97 21.78
CA TYR A 36 -18.67 1.73 22.36
C TYR A 36 -17.43 1.93 23.26
N GLY A 37 -16.90 3.15 23.40
CA GLY A 37 -15.57 3.39 23.99
C GLY A 37 -15.47 3.54 25.52
N GLY A 38 -16.57 3.77 26.25
CA GLY A 38 -16.52 4.41 27.58
C GLY A 38 -15.77 3.68 28.71
N LYS A 39 -15.66 2.33 28.70
CA LYS A 39 -14.97 1.56 29.77
C LYS A 39 -13.63 0.96 29.36
N ILE A 40 -13.46 0.64 28.08
CA ILE A 40 -12.21 0.10 27.53
C ILE A 40 -11.21 1.24 27.28
N SER A 41 -11.70 2.44 26.94
CA SER A 41 -10.88 3.64 26.76
C SER A 41 -10.11 4.01 28.02
N SER A 42 -10.76 4.06 29.18
CA SER A 42 -10.13 4.56 30.41
C SER A 42 -9.04 3.64 30.96
N THR A 43 -9.19 2.32 30.79
CA THR A 43 -8.18 1.33 31.18
C THR A 43 -7.00 1.33 30.22
N LEU A 44 -7.23 1.41 28.90
CA LEU A 44 -6.18 1.59 27.89
C LEU A 44 -5.43 2.91 28.08
N GLU A 45 -6.13 3.99 28.40
CA GLU A 45 -5.55 5.32 28.61
C GLU A 45 -4.60 5.35 29.83
N VAL A 46 -4.96 4.66 30.92
CA VAL A 46 -4.11 4.51 32.11
C VAL A 46 -2.88 3.65 31.81
N VAL A 47 -3.05 2.51 31.14
CA VAL A 47 -1.93 1.64 30.72
C VAL A 47 -0.99 2.38 29.76
N TRP A 48 -1.55 3.18 28.86
CA TRP A 48 -0.82 3.97 27.89
C TRP A 48 0.00 5.08 28.55
N ARG A 49 -0.59 5.81 29.50
CA ARG A 49 0.11 6.84 30.29
C ARG A 49 1.24 6.27 31.15
N HIS A 50 1.04 5.10 31.76
CA HIS A 50 2.06 4.52 32.64
C HIS A 50 3.20 3.82 31.89
N SER A 51 2.93 3.19 30.74
CA SER A 51 3.93 2.40 30.01
C SER A 51 4.73 3.24 29.00
N PHE A 52 4.11 4.24 28.38
CA PHE A 52 4.69 4.95 27.23
C PHE A 52 5.07 6.41 27.49
N ALA A 53 4.93 6.94 28.70
CA ALA A 53 5.32 8.32 29.02
C ALA A 53 6.82 8.62 28.84
N LYS A 54 7.68 7.59 28.76
CA LYS A 54 9.14 7.72 28.59
C LYS A 54 9.65 7.56 27.15
N LEU A 55 8.88 6.93 26.26
CA LEU A 55 9.18 6.85 24.83
C LEU A 55 8.44 7.98 24.10
N SER A 56 9.09 8.69 23.16
CA SER A 56 8.35 9.68 22.39
C SER A 56 7.24 9.01 21.57
N GLU A 57 6.04 9.57 21.66
CA GLU A 57 4.78 8.99 21.17
C GLU A 57 4.86 8.50 19.71
N ASP A 58 5.63 9.21 18.88
CA ASP A 58 5.87 8.87 17.49
C ASP A 58 6.51 7.48 17.30
N TRP A 59 7.46 7.07 18.14
CA TRP A 59 8.11 5.74 17.99
C TRP A 59 7.16 4.60 18.35
N VAL A 60 6.26 4.83 19.30
CA VAL A 60 5.22 3.86 19.67
C VAL A 60 4.23 3.70 18.52
N PHE A 61 3.78 4.82 17.93
CA PHE A 61 2.95 4.81 16.73
C PHE A 61 3.61 4.04 15.58
N LEU A 62 4.88 4.32 15.30
CA LEU A 62 5.64 3.68 14.23
C LEU A 62 5.84 2.18 14.48
N THR A 63 6.06 1.76 15.72
CA THR A 63 6.17 0.35 16.10
C THR A 63 4.84 -0.37 15.84
N LEU A 64 3.74 0.23 16.29
CA LEU A 64 2.40 -0.33 16.14
C LEU A 64 1.99 -0.41 14.67
N LEU A 65 2.28 0.63 13.89
CA LEU A 65 2.08 0.63 12.44
C LEU A 65 2.83 -0.53 11.78
N GLY A 66 4.11 -0.72 12.11
CA GLY A 66 4.93 -1.81 11.57
C GLY A 66 4.35 -3.19 11.90
N LEU A 67 3.92 -3.39 13.15
CA LEU A 67 3.32 -4.65 13.62
C LEU A 67 1.99 -4.94 12.93
N VAL A 68 1.08 -3.96 12.87
CA VAL A 68 -0.21 -4.12 12.19
C VAL A 68 -0.01 -4.43 10.71
N MET A 69 0.90 -3.74 10.03
CA MET A 69 1.19 -3.99 8.62
C MET A 69 1.80 -5.36 8.36
N ALA A 70 2.65 -5.86 9.27
CA ALA A 70 3.21 -7.20 9.18
C ALA A 70 2.12 -8.27 9.29
N VAL A 71 1.22 -8.13 10.26
CA VAL A 71 0.07 -9.05 10.45
C VAL A 71 -0.86 -9.00 9.24
N LEU A 72 -1.17 -7.80 8.74
CA LEU A 72 -1.99 -7.64 7.53
C LEU A 72 -1.35 -8.29 6.30
N SER A 73 -0.04 -8.14 6.12
CA SER A 73 0.65 -8.76 4.98
C SER A 73 0.64 -10.27 5.10
N PHE A 74 0.94 -10.79 6.30
CA PHE A 74 0.95 -12.23 6.56
C PHE A 74 -0.43 -12.86 6.33
N ALA A 75 -1.50 -12.22 6.84
CA ALA A 75 -2.87 -12.68 6.65
C ALA A 75 -3.31 -12.63 5.17
N MET A 76 -2.90 -11.59 4.44
CA MET A 76 -3.17 -11.46 3.00
C MET A 76 -2.46 -12.56 2.22
N ASP A 77 -1.17 -12.79 2.48
CA ASP A 77 -0.37 -13.82 1.81
C ASP A 77 -0.95 -15.22 2.08
N TYR A 78 -1.32 -15.52 3.32
CA TYR A 78 -2.01 -16.77 3.66
C TYR A 78 -3.33 -16.94 2.89
N GLY A 79 -4.12 -15.88 2.72
CA GLY A 79 -5.36 -15.93 1.94
C GLY A 79 -5.12 -16.12 0.43
N ILE A 80 -4.05 -15.53 -0.11
CA ILE A 80 -3.63 -15.72 -1.51
C ILE A 80 -3.18 -17.17 -1.73
N ASP A 81 -2.35 -17.70 -0.84
CA ASP A 81 -1.87 -19.08 -0.92
C ASP A 81 -3.03 -20.07 -0.82
N PHE A 82 -3.94 -19.88 0.14
CA PHE A 82 -5.13 -20.74 0.29
C PHE A 82 -5.99 -20.79 -0.98
N THR A 83 -6.24 -19.62 -1.60
CA THR A 83 -7.05 -19.56 -2.83
C THR A 83 -6.32 -20.14 -4.04
N ASN A 84 -5.02 -19.92 -4.16
CA ASN A 84 -4.21 -20.49 -5.24
C ASN A 84 -4.04 -22.01 -5.09
N GLU A 85 -3.83 -22.51 -3.87
CA GLU A 85 -3.81 -23.95 -3.58
C GLU A 85 -5.16 -24.60 -3.89
N GLY A 86 -6.26 -23.98 -3.50
CA GLY A 86 -7.61 -24.43 -3.86
C GLY A 86 -7.83 -24.54 -5.37
N ARG A 87 -7.29 -23.57 -6.15
CA ARG A 87 -7.32 -23.60 -7.61
C ARG A 87 -6.52 -24.76 -8.19
N ILE A 88 -5.29 -24.95 -7.70
CA ILE A 88 -4.41 -26.03 -8.16
C ILE A 88 -4.99 -27.39 -7.77
N TRP A 89 -5.57 -27.50 -6.58
CA TRP A 89 -6.25 -28.70 -6.10
C TRP A 89 -7.42 -29.08 -7.00
N LEU A 90 -8.33 -28.13 -7.31
CA LEU A 90 -9.47 -28.40 -8.19
C LEU A 90 -9.01 -28.83 -9.59
N PHE A 91 -7.97 -28.19 -10.12
CA PHE A 91 -7.41 -28.55 -11.41
C PHE A 91 -6.81 -29.97 -11.43
N LYS A 92 -6.17 -30.39 -10.33
CA LYS A 92 -5.58 -31.73 -10.19
C LYS A 92 -6.62 -32.83 -9.94
N ASP A 93 -7.72 -32.53 -9.28
CA ASP A 93 -8.79 -33.51 -9.04
C ASP A 93 -9.56 -33.85 -10.34
N MET A 94 -9.69 -32.86 -11.23
CA MET A 94 -10.45 -32.98 -12.48
C MET A 94 -9.66 -33.60 -13.65
N THR A 95 -8.63 -34.41 -13.40
CA THR A 95 -7.77 -35.00 -14.44
C THR A 95 -8.45 -36.09 -15.28
N PHE A 96 -9.63 -36.58 -14.86
CA PHE A 96 -10.35 -37.63 -15.56
C PHE A 96 -10.88 -37.20 -16.94
N ASN A 97 -11.11 -35.90 -17.15
CA ASN A 97 -11.63 -35.37 -18.41
C ASN A 97 -11.02 -33.99 -18.72
N GLN A 98 -10.36 -33.89 -19.88
CA GLN A 98 -9.72 -32.66 -20.38
C GLN A 98 -10.67 -31.45 -20.45
N TYR A 99 -11.96 -31.68 -20.79
CA TYR A 99 -12.94 -30.60 -20.85
C TYR A 99 -13.28 -30.04 -19.47
N LEU A 100 -13.45 -30.91 -18.47
CA LEU A 100 -13.69 -30.49 -17.08
C LEU A 100 -12.47 -29.80 -16.49
N GLN A 101 -11.27 -30.30 -16.82
CA GLN A 101 -10.01 -29.69 -16.41
C GLN A 101 -9.84 -28.27 -16.99
N TYR A 102 -10.19 -28.07 -18.27
CA TYR A 102 -10.20 -26.75 -18.89
C TYR A 102 -11.23 -25.81 -18.26
N ILE A 103 -12.44 -26.31 -17.99
CA ILE A 103 -13.48 -25.52 -17.30
C ILE A 103 -13.01 -25.12 -15.90
N ALA A 104 -12.42 -26.03 -15.13
CA ALA A 104 -11.88 -25.73 -13.80
C ALA A 104 -10.76 -24.69 -13.86
N TRP A 105 -9.87 -24.77 -14.87
CA TRP A 105 -8.78 -23.83 -15.08
C TRP A 105 -9.26 -22.40 -15.35
N VAL A 106 -10.37 -22.24 -16.10
CA VAL A 106 -10.90 -20.93 -16.47
C VAL A 106 -11.89 -20.38 -15.43
N LEU A 107 -12.80 -21.22 -14.94
CA LEU A 107 -13.94 -20.82 -14.12
C LEU A 107 -13.51 -20.20 -12.78
N LEU A 108 -12.52 -20.79 -12.11
CA LEU A 108 -12.06 -20.29 -10.80
C LEU A 108 -11.37 -18.92 -10.89
N PRO A 109 -10.38 -18.69 -11.78
CA PRO A 109 -9.81 -17.37 -11.94
C PRO A 109 -10.86 -16.32 -12.33
N VAL A 110 -11.72 -16.63 -13.31
CA VAL A 110 -12.74 -15.68 -13.77
C VAL A 110 -13.74 -15.35 -12.66
N SER A 111 -14.15 -16.32 -11.84
CA SER A 111 -15.06 -16.06 -10.72
C SER A 111 -14.41 -15.21 -9.64
N LEU A 112 -13.15 -15.46 -9.28
CA LEU A 112 -12.40 -14.66 -8.31
C LEU A 112 -12.17 -13.23 -8.79
N ILE A 113 -11.82 -13.04 -10.07
CA ILE A 113 -11.62 -11.70 -10.66
C ILE A 113 -12.95 -10.94 -10.71
N THR A 114 -14.04 -11.60 -11.11
CA THR A 114 -15.37 -10.99 -11.15
C THR A 114 -15.84 -10.61 -9.76
N PHE A 115 -15.60 -11.47 -8.77
CA PHE A 115 -15.85 -11.18 -7.36
C PHE A 115 -15.03 -9.98 -6.88
N ALA A 116 -13.72 -9.94 -7.15
CA ALA A 116 -12.86 -8.83 -6.76
C ALA A 116 -13.34 -7.49 -7.37
N ALA A 117 -13.63 -7.48 -8.67
CA ALA A 117 -14.12 -6.30 -9.37
C ALA A 117 -15.49 -5.84 -8.84
N GLY A 118 -16.44 -6.77 -8.67
CA GLY A 118 -17.76 -6.48 -8.12
C GLY A 118 -17.71 -5.98 -6.68
N PHE A 119 -16.93 -6.62 -5.81
CA PHE A 119 -16.78 -6.24 -4.42
C PHE A 119 -16.17 -4.84 -4.28
N VAL A 120 -15.09 -4.54 -5.02
CA VAL A 120 -14.48 -3.21 -5.01
C VAL A 120 -15.45 -2.15 -5.54
N HIS A 121 -16.18 -2.44 -6.62
CA HIS A 121 -17.14 -1.50 -7.20
C HIS A 121 -18.32 -1.18 -6.27
N LEU A 122 -18.83 -2.18 -5.54
CA LEU A 122 -19.95 -2.01 -4.61
C LEU A 122 -19.51 -1.42 -3.27
N VAL A 123 -18.38 -1.86 -2.74
CA VAL A 123 -17.90 -1.44 -1.42
C VAL A 123 -17.17 -0.11 -1.50
N ALA A 124 -16.11 0.05 -2.30
CA ALA A 124 -15.39 1.32 -2.34
C ALA A 124 -14.70 1.54 -3.70
N PRO A 125 -15.33 2.29 -4.62
CA PRO A 125 -14.74 2.61 -5.92
C PRO A 125 -13.37 3.32 -5.82
N GLN A 126 -13.13 4.04 -4.72
CA GLN A 126 -11.84 4.69 -4.46
C GLN A 126 -10.68 3.70 -4.26
N SER A 127 -10.97 2.40 -4.06
CA SER A 127 -9.96 1.36 -3.93
C SER A 127 -9.37 0.92 -5.28
N ILE A 128 -9.95 1.32 -6.42
CA ILE A 128 -9.52 0.88 -7.76
C ILE A 128 -8.06 1.26 -8.02
N GLY A 129 -7.30 0.34 -8.64
CA GLY A 129 -5.93 0.58 -9.08
C GLY A 129 -4.88 0.45 -7.96
N SER A 130 -3.66 0.90 -8.27
CA SER A 130 -2.48 0.76 -7.39
C SER A 130 -2.62 1.59 -6.11
N GLY A 131 -2.87 2.89 -6.21
CA GLY A 131 -2.90 3.81 -5.07
C GLY A 131 -1.60 4.59 -4.86
N ILE A 132 -0.48 4.20 -5.49
CA ILE A 132 0.77 4.97 -5.47
C ILE A 132 0.61 6.37 -6.11
N PRO A 133 0.04 6.51 -7.33
CA PRO A 133 -0.13 7.83 -7.94
C PRO A 133 -0.96 8.78 -7.07
N GLU A 134 -2.03 8.26 -6.48
CA GLU A 134 -2.91 8.99 -5.57
C GLU A 134 -2.18 9.37 -4.28
N MET A 135 -1.37 8.48 -3.71
CA MET A 135 -0.55 8.79 -2.54
C MET A 135 0.46 9.89 -2.82
N LYS A 136 1.06 9.87 -4.01
CA LYS A 136 1.95 10.95 -4.48
C LYS A 136 1.22 12.29 -4.57
N THR A 137 -0.06 12.31 -4.94
CA THR A 137 -0.85 13.55 -4.93
C THR A 137 -1.19 14.02 -3.51
N ILE A 138 -1.51 13.10 -2.59
CA ILE A 138 -1.78 13.40 -1.18
C ILE A 138 -0.56 13.98 -0.48
N LEU A 139 0.62 13.38 -0.67
CA LEU A 139 1.87 13.86 -0.09
C LEU A 139 2.36 15.19 -0.69
N ARG A 140 1.79 15.60 -1.83
CA ARG A 140 1.97 16.94 -2.42
C ARG A 140 0.95 17.97 -1.92
N GLY A 141 0.07 17.58 -0.99
CA GLY A 141 -0.91 18.46 -0.36
C GLY A 141 -2.32 18.41 -0.99
N VAL A 142 -2.59 17.50 -1.93
CA VAL A 142 -3.93 17.36 -2.51
C VAL A 142 -4.72 16.29 -1.75
N ALA A 143 -5.65 16.71 -0.91
CA ALA A 143 -6.52 15.79 -0.18
C ALA A 143 -7.57 15.15 -1.12
N LEU A 144 -7.54 13.81 -1.24
CA LEU A 144 -8.54 13.04 -1.98
C LEU A 144 -9.66 12.59 -1.05
N LYS A 145 -10.90 12.88 -1.43
CA LYS A 145 -12.09 12.55 -0.62
C LYS A 145 -12.29 11.04 -0.53
N GLU A 146 -12.56 10.55 0.69
CA GLU A 146 -12.89 9.14 0.97
C GLU A 146 -11.81 8.11 0.58
N PHE A 147 -10.59 8.56 0.26
CA PHE A 147 -9.50 7.69 -0.15
C PHE A 147 -8.85 6.94 1.03
N LEU A 148 -8.73 7.61 2.19
CA LEU A 148 -8.08 7.08 3.40
C LEU A 148 -9.09 6.60 4.46
N THR A 149 -9.99 5.69 4.09
CA THR A 149 -11.09 5.22 4.97
C THR A 149 -11.00 3.72 5.31
N LEU A 150 -11.63 3.29 6.41
CA LEU A 150 -11.71 1.87 6.77
C LEU A 150 -12.46 1.06 5.69
N ARG A 151 -13.49 1.65 5.08
CA ARG A 151 -14.24 1.03 3.99
C ARG A 151 -13.35 0.74 2.77
N THR A 152 -12.47 1.67 2.41
CA THR A 152 -11.45 1.46 1.36
C THR A 152 -10.42 0.41 1.76
N LEU A 153 -10.03 0.32 3.03
CA LEU A 153 -9.09 -0.70 3.51
C LEU A 153 -9.64 -2.11 3.27
N ILE A 154 -10.87 -2.36 3.71
CA ILE A 154 -11.53 -3.67 3.60
C ILE A 154 -11.72 -4.03 2.12
N ALA A 155 -12.22 -3.09 1.32
CA ALA A 155 -12.38 -3.28 -0.13
C ALA A 155 -11.05 -3.67 -0.80
N LYS A 156 -9.96 -2.98 -0.45
CA LYS A 156 -8.65 -3.19 -1.06
C LYS A 156 -8.01 -4.50 -0.65
N VAL A 157 -8.06 -4.85 0.64
CA VAL A 157 -7.51 -6.11 1.15
C VAL A 157 -8.20 -7.30 0.47
N VAL A 158 -9.54 -7.36 0.52
CA VAL A 158 -10.29 -8.48 -0.07
C VAL A 158 -10.11 -8.53 -1.59
N GLY A 159 -10.17 -7.37 -2.27
CA GLY A 159 -10.02 -7.30 -3.72
C GLY A 159 -8.64 -7.75 -4.20
N VAL A 160 -7.57 -7.33 -3.51
CA VAL A 160 -6.19 -7.75 -3.85
C VAL A 160 -5.97 -9.22 -3.55
N THR A 161 -6.44 -9.73 -2.40
CA THR A 161 -6.35 -11.17 -2.07
C THR A 161 -7.02 -12.03 -3.14
N ALA A 162 -8.25 -11.70 -3.55
CA ALA A 162 -8.96 -12.44 -4.60
C ALA A 162 -8.29 -12.30 -5.98
N THR A 163 -7.76 -11.12 -6.31
CA THR A 163 -7.06 -10.88 -7.57
C THR A 163 -5.78 -11.69 -7.68
N LEU A 164 -4.94 -11.71 -6.64
CA LEU A 164 -3.70 -12.49 -6.64
C LEU A 164 -3.97 -13.98 -6.48
N GLY A 165 -4.98 -14.35 -5.68
CA GLY A 165 -5.46 -15.73 -5.55
C GLY A 165 -5.94 -16.35 -6.88
N SER A 166 -6.41 -15.53 -7.81
CA SER A 166 -6.80 -15.97 -9.15
C SER A 166 -5.61 -16.41 -10.03
N GLY A 167 -4.38 -16.05 -9.66
CA GLY A 167 -3.17 -16.34 -10.42
C GLY A 167 -2.88 -15.36 -11.56
N LEU A 168 -3.55 -14.20 -11.61
CA LEU A 168 -3.22 -13.14 -12.55
C LEU A 168 -1.79 -12.62 -12.32
N PRO A 169 -1.05 -12.24 -13.37
CA PRO A 169 0.30 -11.68 -13.27
C PRO A 169 0.25 -10.21 -12.80
N LEU A 170 -0.22 -10.02 -11.56
CA LEU A 170 -0.36 -8.74 -10.88
C LEU A 170 0.43 -8.77 -9.56
N GLY A 171 0.70 -7.59 -8.98
CA GLY A 171 1.43 -7.47 -7.72
C GLY A 171 0.63 -6.75 -6.64
N LYS A 172 0.89 -7.09 -5.37
CA LYS A 172 0.28 -6.41 -4.20
C LYS A 172 0.99 -5.13 -3.79
N GLU A 173 2.22 -4.87 -4.25
CA GLU A 173 3.09 -3.81 -3.74
C GLU A 173 2.44 -2.43 -3.72
N GLY A 174 1.94 -1.99 -4.88
CA GLY A 174 1.27 -0.69 -5.00
C GLY A 174 0.04 -0.57 -4.12
N PRO A 175 -0.91 -1.53 -4.17
CA PRO A 175 -2.02 -1.58 -3.25
C PRO A 175 -1.62 -1.59 -1.77
N PHE A 176 -0.52 -2.24 -1.41
CA PHE A 176 -0.06 -2.33 -0.03
C PHE A 176 0.49 -1.02 0.52
N VAL A 177 1.10 -0.19 -0.33
CA VAL A 177 1.44 1.21 0.02
C VAL A 177 0.18 1.98 0.41
N HIS A 178 -0.91 1.82 -0.36
CA HIS A 178 -2.18 2.46 -0.03
C HIS A 178 -2.78 1.92 1.27
N ILE A 179 -2.81 0.60 1.45
CA ILE A 179 -3.26 -0.07 2.69
C ILE A 179 -2.48 0.47 3.90
N ALA A 180 -1.15 0.60 3.79
CA ALA A 180 -0.31 1.15 4.85
C ALA A 180 -0.67 2.59 5.21
N SER A 181 -0.86 3.44 4.21
CA SER A 181 -1.29 4.83 4.43
C SER A 181 -2.68 4.92 5.08
N ILE A 182 -3.64 4.08 4.66
CA ILE A 182 -4.96 4.02 5.31
C ILE A 182 -4.80 3.59 6.77
N THR A 183 -4.04 2.53 7.05
CA THR A 183 -3.78 2.04 8.40
C THR A 183 -3.15 3.12 9.28
N ALA A 184 -2.18 3.88 8.76
CA ALA A 184 -1.58 5.00 9.48
C ALA A 184 -2.59 6.11 9.79
N THR A 185 -3.47 6.46 8.85
CA THR A 185 -4.55 7.43 9.09
C THR A 185 -5.54 6.94 10.14
N LEU A 186 -5.98 5.68 10.07
CA LEU A 186 -6.89 5.09 11.05
C LEU A 186 -6.25 5.02 12.44
N LEU A 187 -4.97 4.63 12.50
CA LEU A 187 -4.24 4.57 13.76
C LEU A 187 -4.06 5.97 14.37
N THR A 188 -3.82 6.98 13.53
CA THR A 188 -3.74 8.38 13.96
C THR A 188 -5.06 8.82 14.59
N LYS A 189 -6.20 8.53 13.94
CA LYS A 189 -7.55 8.85 14.46
C LYS A 189 -7.83 8.18 15.81
N VAL A 190 -7.43 6.91 15.96
CA VAL A 190 -7.61 6.17 17.22
C VAL A 190 -6.81 6.83 18.34
N ILE A 191 -5.55 7.17 18.10
CA ILE A 191 -4.68 7.80 19.12
C ILE A 191 -5.13 9.23 19.45
N THR A 192 -5.54 10.02 18.47
CA THR A 192 -6.03 11.39 18.72
C THR A 192 -7.34 11.39 19.49
N SER A 193 -8.23 10.43 19.23
CA SER A 193 -9.46 10.24 20.01
C SER A 193 -9.20 9.97 21.49
N PHE A 194 -8.09 9.31 21.84
CA PHE A 194 -7.73 9.04 23.24
C PHE A 194 -7.06 10.21 23.94
N LYS A 195 -6.39 11.11 23.20
CA LYS A 195 -5.55 12.17 23.82
C LYS A 195 -6.07 13.59 23.65
N GLY A 196 -7.13 13.82 22.86
CA GLY A 196 -7.61 15.19 22.58
C GLY A 196 -6.56 16.10 21.93
N ILE A 197 -5.51 15.52 21.34
CA ILE A 197 -4.39 16.27 20.74
C ILE A 197 -4.80 16.79 19.37
N TYR A 198 -4.47 18.06 19.11
CA TYR A 198 -4.67 18.71 17.82
C TYR A 198 -3.91 17.98 16.69
N GLU A 199 -4.61 17.68 15.60
CA GLU A 199 -4.01 17.10 14.40
C GLU A 199 -3.13 18.15 13.70
N ASN A 200 -1.81 17.92 13.67
CA ASN A 200 -0.90 18.73 12.86
C ASN A 200 -0.78 18.09 11.47
N GLU A 201 -1.17 18.83 10.44
CA GLU A 201 -1.11 18.40 9.05
C GLU A 201 0.31 17.97 8.64
N SER A 202 1.34 18.72 9.07
CA SER A 202 2.74 18.35 8.81
C SER A 202 3.09 17.00 9.41
N ARG A 203 2.67 16.72 10.65
CA ARG A 203 2.91 15.41 11.29
C ARG A 203 2.19 14.30 10.53
N ASN A 204 0.96 14.53 10.08
CA ASN A 204 0.19 13.54 9.32
C ASN A 204 0.89 13.19 8.00
N THR A 205 1.39 14.18 7.26
CA THR A 205 2.19 13.96 6.05
C THR A 205 3.47 13.17 6.34
N GLU A 206 4.18 13.48 7.44
CA GLU A 206 5.37 12.72 7.86
C GLU A 206 5.04 11.26 8.19
N MET A 207 3.91 11.00 8.86
CA MET A 207 3.45 9.64 9.19
C MET A 207 3.01 8.86 7.94
N LEU A 208 2.32 9.51 7.00
CA LEU A 208 1.95 8.91 5.71
C LEU A 208 3.18 8.54 4.88
N ALA A 209 4.22 9.37 4.89
CA ALA A 209 5.47 9.08 4.21
C ALA A 209 6.20 7.87 4.82
N ALA A 210 6.19 7.75 6.15
CA ALA A 210 6.69 6.57 6.86
C ALA A 210 5.84 5.33 6.53
N ALA A 211 4.51 5.47 6.47
CA ALA A 211 3.59 4.39 6.12
C ALA A 211 3.85 3.84 4.71
N CYS A 212 4.13 4.71 3.74
CA CYS A 212 4.51 4.27 2.39
C CYS A 212 5.75 3.37 2.41
N ALA A 213 6.77 3.71 3.21
CA ALA A 213 7.97 2.89 3.36
C ALA A 213 7.66 1.53 3.99
N VAL A 214 6.83 1.52 5.03
CA VAL A 214 6.38 0.30 5.73
C VAL A 214 5.59 -0.61 4.80
N GLY A 215 4.71 -0.06 3.96
CA GLY A 215 3.92 -0.83 3.00
C GLY A 215 4.79 -1.61 2.01
N VAL A 216 5.85 -0.99 1.50
CA VAL A 216 6.79 -1.68 0.61
C VAL A 216 7.66 -2.67 1.38
N ALA A 217 8.19 -2.27 2.54
CA ALA A 217 9.04 -3.12 3.36
C ALA A 217 8.33 -4.39 3.85
N SER A 218 7.04 -4.30 4.18
CA SER A 218 6.21 -5.45 4.59
C SER A 218 5.92 -6.41 3.45
N CYS A 219 5.79 -5.93 2.21
CA CYS A 219 5.61 -6.80 1.04
C CYS A 219 6.85 -7.64 0.73
N PHE A 220 8.05 -7.04 0.83
CA PHE A 220 9.30 -7.68 0.40
C PHE A 220 10.15 -8.22 1.54
N GLY A 221 9.86 -7.82 2.79
CA GLY A 221 10.77 -8.01 3.92
C GLY A 221 12.10 -7.29 3.72
N ALA A 222 12.10 -6.16 3.00
CA ALA A 222 13.29 -5.39 2.64
C ALA A 222 13.19 -3.94 3.17
N PRO A 223 13.56 -3.67 4.44
CA PRO A 223 13.38 -2.35 5.07
C PRO A 223 14.10 -1.21 4.35
N ILE A 224 15.37 -1.42 3.97
CA ILE A 224 16.18 -0.41 3.30
C ILE A 224 15.57 -0.06 1.94
N GLY A 225 15.23 -1.08 1.14
CA GLY A 225 14.61 -0.90 -0.17
C GLY A 225 13.25 -0.20 -0.08
N GLY A 226 12.42 -0.55 0.91
CA GLY A 226 11.11 0.08 1.09
C GLY A 226 11.20 1.58 1.44
N VAL A 227 12.18 1.97 2.26
CA VAL A 227 12.40 3.39 2.59
C VAL A 227 12.94 4.17 1.39
N LEU A 228 13.92 3.62 0.66
CA LEU A 228 14.47 4.26 -0.54
C LEU A 228 13.39 4.42 -1.61
N PHE A 229 12.59 3.38 -1.85
CA PHE A 229 11.44 3.46 -2.75
C PHE A 229 10.45 4.55 -2.34
N SER A 230 10.13 4.63 -1.03
CA SER A 230 9.25 5.69 -0.53
C SER A 230 9.81 7.08 -0.83
N ILE A 231 11.11 7.30 -0.61
CA ILE A 231 11.76 8.58 -0.91
C ILE A 231 11.68 8.91 -2.39
N GLU A 232 12.04 7.98 -3.26
CA GLU A 232 12.12 8.20 -4.72
C GLU A 232 10.75 8.44 -5.37
N VAL A 233 9.73 7.71 -4.92
CA VAL A 233 8.43 7.69 -5.60
C VAL A 233 7.48 8.75 -5.07
N THR A 234 7.51 9.01 -3.76
CA THR A 234 6.40 9.72 -3.08
C THR A 234 6.59 11.23 -2.96
N THR A 235 7.82 11.74 -2.81
CA THR A 235 8.07 13.17 -2.54
C THR A 235 9.29 13.71 -3.28
N VAL A 236 9.32 15.03 -3.53
CA VAL A 236 10.49 15.71 -4.11
C VAL A 236 11.47 16.15 -3.02
N TYR A 237 10.94 16.51 -1.85
CA TYR A 237 11.71 16.89 -0.67
C TYR A 237 11.34 15.94 0.46
N PHE A 238 12.36 15.35 1.09
CA PHE A 238 12.16 14.38 2.17
C PHE A 238 13.06 14.73 3.35
N ALA A 239 12.46 14.98 4.50
CA ALA A 239 13.21 15.30 5.71
C ALA A 239 13.94 14.06 6.24
N VAL A 240 15.20 14.20 6.63
CA VAL A 240 16.03 13.10 7.19
C VAL A 240 15.39 12.47 8.42
N ARG A 241 14.62 13.23 9.20
CA ARG A 241 13.84 12.69 10.33
C ARG A 241 12.82 11.63 9.87
N ASN A 242 12.17 11.83 8.73
CA ASN A 242 11.19 10.88 8.18
C ASN A 242 11.87 9.61 7.68
N TYR A 243 13.14 9.71 7.26
CA TYR A 243 13.94 8.55 6.87
C TYR A 243 14.11 7.61 8.05
N TRP A 244 14.58 8.12 9.18
CA TRP A 244 14.78 7.30 10.38
C TRP A 244 13.47 6.72 10.93
N ARG A 245 12.39 7.50 10.89
CA ARG A 245 11.06 7.03 11.31
C ARG A 245 10.53 5.91 10.41
N GLY A 246 10.59 6.10 9.09
CA GLY A 246 10.20 5.11 8.10
C GLY A 246 11.06 3.85 8.20
N PHE A 247 12.37 4.01 8.34
CA PHE A 247 13.33 2.91 8.48
C PHE A 247 13.07 2.06 9.72
N PHE A 248 12.90 2.69 10.88
CA PHE A 248 12.59 1.98 12.10
C PHE A 248 11.28 1.18 11.99
N SER A 249 10.20 1.82 11.52
CA SER A 249 8.91 1.15 11.35
C SER A 249 8.97 -0.01 10.33
N ALA A 250 9.72 0.19 9.23
CA ALA A 250 9.95 -0.83 8.21
C ALA A 250 10.72 -2.04 8.76
N VAL A 251 11.74 -1.82 9.60
CA VAL A 251 12.48 -2.89 10.28
C VAL A 251 11.56 -3.65 11.23
N CYS A 252 10.76 -2.95 12.04
CA CYS A 252 9.75 -3.59 12.91
C CYS A 252 8.81 -4.49 12.09
N SER A 253 8.30 -3.96 10.97
CA SER A 253 7.38 -4.71 10.12
C SER A 253 8.02 -5.95 9.48
N ALA A 254 9.20 -5.80 8.88
CA ALA A 254 9.91 -6.93 8.27
C ALA A 254 10.30 -8.00 9.31
N THR A 255 10.69 -7.58 10.51
CA THR A 255 11.05 -8.50 11.60
C THR A 255 9.84 -9.29 12.06
N VAL A 256 8.71 -8.62 12.33
CA VAL A 256 7.47 -9.29 12.74
C VAL A 256 6.97 -10.22 11.65
N PHE A 257 7.00 -9.81 10.38
CA PHE A 257 6.59 -10.65 9.27
C PHE A 257 7.40 -11.95 9.20
N ARG A 258 8.72 -11.87 9.40
CA ARG A 258 9.59 -13.06 9.44
C ARG A 258 9.35 -13.94 10.65
N LEU A 259 9.10 -13.35 11.82
CA LEU A 259 8.78 -14.11 13.03
C LEU A 259 7.45 -14.87 12.88
N LEU A 260 6.44 -14.23 12.29
CA LEU A 260 5.15 -14.88 11.99
C LEU A 260 5.34 -16.08 11.06
N ALA A 261 6.20 -15.96 10.04
CA ALA A 261 6.50 -17.08 9.14
C ALA A 261 7.18 -18.27 9.86
N VAL A 262 8.04 -18.03 10.85
CA VAL A 262 8.64 -19.09 11.67
C VAL A 262 7.57 -19.78 12.53
N TRP A 263 6.70 -19.01 13.17
CA TRP A 263 5.70 -19.56 14.09
C TRP A 263 4.56 -20.30 13.39
N PHE A 264 4.06 -19.78 12.27
CA PHE A 264 2.86 -20.31 11.61
C PHE A 264 3.18 -21.17 10.38
N ASN A 265 4.21 -20.84 9.60
CA ASN A 265 4.56 -21.56 8.38
C ASN A 265 5.71 -22.57 8.58
N LYS A 266 6.12 -22.81 9.83
CA LYS A 266 7.22 -23.71 10.21
C LYS A 266 8.53 -23.44 9.46
N ALA A 267 8.79 -22.17 9.12
CA ALA A 267 10.07 -21.80 8.52
C ALA A 267 11.20 -22.10 9.51
N GLU A 268 12.27 -22.77 9.06
CA GLU A 268 13.36 -23.22 9.94
C GLU A 268 14.01 -22.07 10.72
N THR A 269 14.18 -20.91 10.06
CA THR A 269 14.86 -19.72 10.61
C THR A 269 14.41 -18.45 9.90
N VAL A 270 14.77 -17.29 10.45
CA VAL A 270 14.59 -15.97 9.82
C VAL A 270 15.52 -15.85 8.60
N LYS A 271 15.07 -16.33 7.44
CA LYS A 271 15.76 -16.20 6.15
C LYS A 271 15.02 -15.23 5.22
N ALA A 272 15.73 -14.75 4.20
CA ALA A 272 15.13 -14.05 3.08
C ALA A 272 14.06 -14.92 2.40
N PHE A 273 13.05 -14.30 1.78
CA PHE A 273 11.90 -15.03 1.21
C PHE A 273 12.33 -15.96 0.07
N PHE A 274 13.30 -15.52 -0.73
CA PHE A 274 13.91 -16.29 -1.81
C PHE A 274 15.43 -16.36 -1.61
N PRO A 275 15.95 -17.36 -0.89
CA PRO A 275 17.40 -17.54 -0.75
C PRO A 275 17.99 -17.98 -2.09
N THR A 276 19.07 -17.32 -2.51
CA THR A 276 19.84 -17.67 -3.71
C THR A 276 21.26 -18.02 -3.28
N HIS A 277 21.82 -19.09 -3.87
CA HIS A 277 23.18 -19.56 -3.58
C HIS A 277 24.10 -19.15 -4.72
N PHE A 278 24.96 -18.17 -4.47
CA PHE A 278 25.96 -17.70 -5.43
C PHE A 278 27.35 -18.22 -5.05
N THR A 279 28.18 -18.50 -6.05
CA THR A 279 29.60 -18.83 -5.86
C THR A 279 30.38 -17.57 -5.52
N MET A 280 30.94 -17.50 -4.32
CA MET A 280 31.62 -16.29 -3.81
C MET A 280 33.11 -16.22 -4.13
N GLU A 281 33.68 -17.28 -4.71
CA GLU A 281 35.12 -17.43 -4.90
C GLU A 281 35.64 -16.60 -6.10
N TYR A 282 34.87 -16.58 -7.19
CA TYR A 282 35.07 -15.71 -8.36
C TYR A 282 33.70 -15.28 -8.89
N PRO A 283 33.09 -14.22 -8.33
CA PRO A 283 31.69 -13.91 -8.61
C PRO A 283 31.49 -13.32 -10.00
N PHE A 284 32.36 -12.42 -10.45
CA PHE A 284 32.25 -11.75 -11.76
C PHE A 284 33.62 -11.33 -12.29
N ASP A 285 33.82 -11.44 -13.60
CA ASP A 285 35.00 -10.89 -14.29
C ASP A 285 34.76 -9.44 -14.72
N PRO A 286 35.80 -8.56 -14.76
CA PRO A 286 35.64 -7.18 -15.21
C PRO A 286 35.05 -7.03 -16.63
N GLN A 287 35.22 -8.04 -17.49
CA GLN A 287 34.66 -8.06 -18.84
C GLN A 287 33.12 -8.17 -18.82
N GLU A 288 32.56 -8.87 -17.84
CA GLU A 288 31.11 -9.04 -17.66
C GLU A 288 30.40 -7.73 -17.31
N LEU A 289 31.11 -6.77 -16.72
CA LEU A 289 30.56 -5.42 -16.45
C LEU A 289 30.06 -4.75 -17.74
N THR A 290 30.74 -4.97 -18.86
CA THR A 290 30.31 -4.45 -20.17
C THR A 290 29.01 -5.12 -20.61
N VAL A 291 28.89 -6.43 -20.40
CA VAL A 291 27.66 -7.19 -20.72
C VAL A 291 26.51 -6.76 -19.82
N PHE A 292 26.73 -6.54 -18.52
CA PHE A 292 25.73 -6.01 -17.61
C PHE A 292 25.28 -4.58 -17.97
N ALA A 293 26.20 -3.73 -18.42
CA ALA A 293 25.86 -2.40 -18.91
C ALA A 293 24.96 -2.49 -20.16
N LEU A 294 25.30 -3.35 -21.12
CA LEU A 294 24.48 -3.59 -22.31
C LEU A 294 23.10 -4.16 -21.94
N LEU A 295 23.04 -5.10 -21.00
CA LEU A 295 21.78 -5.63 -20.48
C LEU A 295 20.93 -4.51 -19.86
N GLY A 296 21.54 -3.61 -19.09
CA GLY A 296 20.87 -2.43 -18.53
C GLY A 296 20.27 -1.53 -19.61
N VAL A 297 21.00 -1.27 -20.70
CA VAL A 297 20.50 -0.50 -21.85
C VAL A 297 19.32 -1.19 -22.51
N VAL A 298 19.41 -2.50 -22.78
CA VAL A 298 18.34 -3.28 -23.40
C VAL A 298 17.08 -3.29 -22.51
N CYS A 299 17.23 -3.55 -21.21
CA CYS A 299 16.15 -3.48 -20.24
C CYS A 299 15.51 -2.09 -20.18
N GLY A 300 16.31 -1.02 -20.25
CA GLY A 300 15.82 0.36 -20.30
C GLY A 300 14.97 0.65 -21.54
N ILE A 301 15.41 0.19 -22.72
CA ILE A 301 14.67 0.36 -23.98
C ILE A 301 13.36 -0.43 -23.95
N ILE A 302 13.39 -1.69 -23.50
CA ILE A 302 12.19 -2.52 -23.37
C ILE A 302 11.22 -1.90 -22.36
N GLY A 303 11.71 -1.42 -21.23
CA GLY A 303 10.91 -0.73 -20.22
C GLY A 303 10.24 0.54 -20.75
N ALA A 304 10.98 1.36 -21.51
CA ALA A 304 10.42 2.55 -22.16
C ALA A 304 9.34 2.19 -23.18
N GLY A 305 9.57 1.14 -23.98
CA GLY A 305 8.59 0.59 -24.92
C GLY A 305 7.31 0.11 -24.22
N TYR A 306 7.45 -0.61 -23.10
CA TYR A 306 6.33 -1.06 -22.28
C TYR A 306 5.51 0.11 -21.73
N VAL A 307 6.15 1.12 -21.15
CA VAL A 307 5.47 2.32 -20.62
C VAL A 307 4.74 3.08 -21.73
N TRP A 308 5.36 3.22 -22.91
CA TRP A 308 4.72 3.84 -24.06
C TRP A 308 3.50 3.04 -24.53
N ALA A 309 3.63 1.72 -24.70
CA ALA A 309 2.54 0.85 -25.14
C ALA A 309 1.37 0.86 -24.14
N HIS A 310 1.67 0.75 -22.85
CA HIS A 310 0.65 0.83 -21.79
C HIS A 310 -0.06 2.19 -21.80
N ARG A 311 0.67 3.29 -22.01
CA ARG A 311 0.05 4.63 -22.16
C ARG A 311 -0.89 4.69 -23.37
N GLN A 312 -0.47 4.17 -24.53
CA GLN A 312 -1.34 4.16 -25.73
C GLN A 312 -2.59 3.30 -25.50
N TYR A 313 -2.44 2.15 -24.86
CA TYR A 313 -3.57 1.29 -24.49
C TYR A 313 -4.58 2.02 -23.59
N VAL A 314 -4.11 2.66 -22.51
CA VAL A 314 -4.99 3.41 -21.60
C VAL A 314 -5.69 4.58 -22.32
N LEU A 315 -4.98 5.28 -23.21
CA LEU A 315 -5.57 6.37 -24.00
C LEU A 315 -6.63 5.84 -24.98
N PHE A 316 -6.34 4.76 -25.70
CA PHE A 316 -7.29 4.10 -26.58
C PHE A 316 -8.56 3.68 -25.83
N MET A 317 -8.39 3.08 -24.65
CA MET A 317 -9.50 2.67 -23.80
C MET A 317 -10.36 3.88 -23.40
N ARG A 318 -9.75 5.00 -23.01
CA ARG A 318 -10.50 6.21 -22.61
C ARG A 318 -11.14 6.96 -23.77
N GLN A 319 -10.55 6.93 -24.97
CA GLN A 319 -11.01 7.69 -26.14
C GLN A 319 -12.08 6.94 -26.96
N SER A 320 -12.14 5.61 -26.87
CA SER A 320 -13.11 4.81 -27.63
C SER A 320 -14.55 5.07 -27.18
N LYS A 321 -15.30 5.83 -27.99
CA LYS A 321 -16.71 6.17 -27.74
C LYS A 321 -17.60 4.93 -27.60
N ARG A 322 -17.36 3.89 -28.41
CA ARG A 322 -18.13 2.62 -28.36
C ARG A 322 -17.96 1.93 -27.02
N MET A 323 -16.73 1.89 -26.52
CA MET A 323 -16.45 1.21 -25.26
C MET A 323 -16.94 2.01 -24.06
N ASN A 324 -16.79 3.34 -24.07
CA ASN A 324 -17.39 4.18 -23.03
C ASN A 324 -18.92 4.03 -23.00
N SER A 325 -19.57 4.00 -24.17
CA SER A 325 -21.01 3.78 -24.25
C SER A 325 -21.42 2.39 -23.74
N PHE A 326 -20.61 1.36 -23.99
CA PHE A 326 -20.86 0.01 -23.46
C PHE A 326 -20.69 -0.05 -21.93
N LEU A 327 -19.61 0.54 -21.40
CA LEU A 327 -19.30 0.52 -19.96
C LEU A 327 -20.22 1.43 -19.12
N GLN A 328 -20.80 2.48 -19.72
CA GLN A 328 -21.72 3.41 -19.04
C GLN A 328 -23.20 3.00 -19.14
N LYS A 329 -23.54 1.93 -19.88
CA LYS A 329 -24.90 1.40 -19.88
C LYS A 329 -25.20 0.84 -18.50
N LYS A 330 -26.02 1.59 -17.75
CA LYS A 330 -26.63 1.17 -16.49
C LYS A 330 -27.62 0.03 -16.71
#